data_AF-A0A7S1H792-F1
#
_entry.id   AF-A0A7S1H792-F1
#
_cell.length_a   1.000
_cell.length_b   1.000
_cell.length_c   1.000
_cell.angle_alpha   90.00
_cell.angle_beta   90.00
_cell.angle_gamma   90.00
#
_symmetry.space_group_name_H-M   'P 1'
#
loop_
_entity.id
_entity.type
_entity.pdbx_description
1 polymer ?
#
loop_
_entity_poly.entity_id
_entity_poly.type
_entity_poly.pdbx_seq_one_letter_code
_entity_poly.pdbx_strand_id
1 'polypeptide(L)'
;LAACSSAPPQATQRATLQAASSAPWPAAVAPSPQAPAEVGNELRVLVFRGGSAARLGHNHVLLAGDLRVDWAAGGPVLRFRLDELAIDPPEIRERLGPAFASVLDDQARAGTRANLMKA
;
A
#
# COMPACT_ATOMS: atom_id res chain seq x y z
N LEU A 1 -45.75 -29.55 10.54
CA LEU A 1 -44.71 -30.26 9.77
C LEU A 1 -43.55 -29.27 9.61
N ALA A 2 -42.73 -29.14 10.64
CA ALA A 2 -41.45 -29.84 10.87
C ALA A 2 -40.27 -29.03 10.28
N ALA A 3 -39.43 -28.55 11.21
CA ALA A 3 -38.30 -27.64 11.04
C ALA A 3 -37.06 -28.30 10.44
N CYS A 4 -36.06 -27.49 10.04
CA CYS A 4 -34.63 -27.75 10.31
C CYS A 4 -33.78 -26.50 10.01
N SER A 5 -33.59 -25.67 11.04
CA SER A 5 -32.44 -24.78 11.14
C SER A 5 -31.24 -25.60 11.64
N SER A 6 -30.09 -25.53 10.98
CA SER A 6 -28.83 -26.07 11.52
C SER A 6 -27.87 -24.94 11.88
N ALA A 7 -27.40 -24.98 13.13
CA ALA A 7 -26.38 -24.08 13.66
C ALA A 7 -24.99 -24.42 13.07
N PRO A 8 -24.07 -23.46 12.95
CA PRO A 8 -22.73 -23.71 12.43
C PRO A 8 -21.88 -24.53 13.42
N PRO A 9 -21.05 -25.47 12.96
CA PRO A 9 -20.14 -26.23 13.83
C PRO A 9 -18.99 -25.34 14.31
N GLN A 10 -19.07 -24.83 15.54
CA GLN A 10 -17.93 -24.24 16.27
C GLN A 10 -17.48 -25.18 17.37
N ALA A 11 -16.55 -26.10 17.10
CA ALA A 11 -15.82 -26.80 18.16
C ALA A 11 -14.51 -27.49 17.76
N THR A 12 -14.20 -27.72 16.47
CA THR A 12 -13.09 -28.63 16.11
C THR A 12 -11.89 -27.95 15.42
N GLN A 13 -11.94 -26.67 15.06
CA GLN A 13 -10.84 -26.00 14.35
C GLN A 13 -9.72 -25.43 15.24
N ARG A 14 -9.85 -25.48 16.58
CA ARG A 14 -8.83 -24.93 17.48
C ARG A 14 -7.64 -25.86 17.78
N ALA A 15 -7.66 -27.12 17.31
CA ALA A 15 -6.66 -28.11 17.70
C ALA A 15 -5.57 -28.42 16.65
N THR A 16 -5.61 -27.85 15.45
CA THR A 16 -4.67 -28.21 14.36
C THR A 16 -3.67 -27.12 13.94
N LEU A 17 -3.63 -25.97 14.61
CA LEU A 17 -2.65 -24.89 14.30
C LEU A 17 -1.33 -24.99 15.09
N GLN A 18 -1.14 -26.00 15.94
CA GLN A 18 0.01 -26.07 16.88
C GLN A 18 1.19 -26.93 16.36
N ALA A 19 1.20 -27.40 15.11
CA ALA A 19 2.19 -28.38 14.64
C ALA A 19 2.88 -28.07 13.29
N ALA A 20 3.03 -26.79 12.92
CA ALA A 20 3.88 -26.37 11.80
C ALA A 20 4.75 -25.18 12.18
N SER A 21 5.64 -25.37 13.16
CA SER A 21 6.64 -24.38 13.55
C SER A 21 8.02 -25.06 13.66
N SER A 22 8.62 -25.35 12.51
CA SER A 22 10.05 -25.72 12.42
C SER A 22 10.63 -25.67 10.99
N ALA A 23 10.00 -24.97 10.05
CA ALA A 23 10.67 -24.69 8.78
C ALA A 23 11.70 -23.56 8.99
N PRO A 24 13.00 -23.77 8.70
CA PRO A 24 13.99 -22.70 8.77
C PRO A 24 13.62 -21.61 7.75
N TRP A 25 13.57 -20.36 8.21
CA TRP A 25 13.35 -19.21 7.34
C TRP A 25 14.50 -19.12 6.32
N PRO A 26 14.24 -18.72 5.06
CA PRO A 26 15.32 -18.40 4.14
C PRO A 26 16.21 -17.34 4.78
N ALA A 27 17.52 -17.57 4.75
CA ALA A 27 18.50 -16.63 5.28
C ALA A 27 18.25 -15.24 4.68
N ALA A 28 18.09 -14.24 5.54
CA ALA A 28 17.95 -12.87 5.12
C ALA A 28 19.16 -12.49 4.25
N VAL A 29 18.92 -12.07 3.01
CA VAL A 29 19.93 -11.40 2.20
C VAL A 29 20.35 -10.17 2.99
N ALA A 30 21.64 -10.11 3.37
CA ALA A 30 22.18 -8.96 4.05
C ALA A 30 21.95 -7.72 3.16
N PRO A 31 21.29 -6.67 3.67
CA PRO A 31 21.17 -5.44 2.91
C PRO A 31 22.57 -4.92 2.60
N SER A 32 22.82 -4.58 1.33
CA SER A 32 24.00 -3.81 0.95
C SER A 32 24.03 -2.53 1.79
N PRO A 33 25.20 -2.01 2.19
CA PRO A 33 25.29 -0.78 2.97
C PRO A 33 24.90 0.42 2.10
N GLN A 34 23.61 0.58 1.83
CA GLN A 34 23.03 1.89 1.58
C GLN A 34 23.14 2.64 2.90
N ALA A 35 23.67 3.87 2.84
CA ALA A 35 23.67 4.77 3.98
C ALA A 35 22.28 4.71 4.65
N PRO A 36 22.19 4.59 5.99
CA PRO A 36 20.90 4.60 6.65
C PRO A 36 20.18 5.87 6.19
N ALA A 37 19.11 5.70 5.42
CA ALA A 37 18.24 6.81 5.10
C ALA A 37 17.87 7.44 6.44
N GLU A 38 18.08 8.75 6.59
CA GLU A 38 17.50 9.46 7.73
C GLU A 38 16.05 9.00 7.83
N VAL A 39 15.66 8.45 8.99
CA VAL A 39 14.29 7.99 9.20
C VAL A 39 13.44 9.24 9.41
N GLY A 40 13.20 9.97 8.33
CA GLY A 40 12.22 11.03 8.23
C GLY A 40 10.82 10.45 8.10
N ASN A 41 9.81 11.29 8.31
CA ASN A 41 8.42 10.89 8.10
C ASN A 41 8.18 10.66 6.59
N GLU A 42 7.62 9.51 6.21
CA GLU A 42 7.20 9.21 4.83
C GLU A 42 5.67 9.03 4.77
N LEU A 43 5.03 9.65 3.77
CA LEU A 43 3.67 9.31 3.39
C LEU A 43 3.69 8.75 1.97
N ARG A 44 3.26 7.50 1.86
CA ARG A 44 3.05 6.80 0.59
C ARG A 44 1.58 6.42 0.43
N VAL A 45 0.97 6.87 -0.66
CA VAL A 45 -0.42 6.56 -0.99
C VAL A 45 -0.44 5.54 -2.12
N LEU A 46 -1.03 4.39 -1.88
CA LEU A 46 -1.24 3.34 -2.89
C LEU A 46 -2.68 3.42 -3.42
N VAL A 47 -2.81 3.67 -4.71
CA VAL A 47 -4.10 3.81 -5.38
C VAL A 47 -4.32 2.60 -6.27
N PHE A 48 -5.35 1.83 -5.93
CA PHE A 48 -5.75 0.66 -6.69
C PHE A 48 -6.89 1.02 -7.64
N ARG A 49 -6.79 0.56 -8.88
CA ARG A 49 -7.89 0.64 -9.83
C ARG A 49 -9.04 -0.26 -9.38
N GLY A 50 -10.27 0.26 -9.44
CA GLY A 50 -11.49 -0.46 -9.10
C GLY A 50 -12.63 -0.09 -10.05
N GLY A 51 -13.70 -0.90 -10.04
CA GLY A 51 -14.89 -0.64 -10.87
C GLY A 51 -14.58 -0.55 -12.37
N SER A 52 -15.16 0.43 -13.06
CA SER A 52 -14.93 0.65 -14.49
C SER A 52 -13.47 0.97 -14.84
N ALA A 53 -12.74 1.62 -13.93
CA ALA A 53 -11.32 1.95 -14.11
C ALA A 53 -10.42 0.71 -14.05
N ALA A 54 -10.88 -0.42 -13.51
CA ALA A 54 -10.08 -1.65 -13.43
C ALA A 54 -9.64 -2.17 -14.81
N ARG A 55 -10.38 -1.83 -15.87
CA ARG A 55 -10.13 -2.26 -17.26
C ARG A 55 -9.33 -1.25 -18.09
N LEU A 56 -9.24 0.00 -17.64
CA LEU A 56 -8.76 1.13 -18.46
C LEU A 56 -7.66 1.95 -17.81
N GLY A 57 -7.25 1.61 -16.58
CA GLY A 57 -6.28 2.39 -15.82
C GLY A 57 -5.16 1.55 -15.21
N HIS A 58 -4.27 2.25 -14.53
CA HIS A 58 -3.16 1.68 -13.79
C HIS A 58 -3.38 1.84 -12.29
N ASN A 59 -2.67 1.04 -11.49
CA ASN A 59 -2.48 1.41 -10.09
C ASN A 59 -1.46 2.55 -10.03
N HIS A 60 -1.64 3.48 -9.10
CA HIS A 60 -0.76 4.63 -8.93
C HIS A 60 -0.15 4.64 -7.52
N VAL A 61 1.08 5.11 -7.40
CA VAL A 61 1.73 5.40 -6.11
C VAL A 61 2.07 6.87 -6.05
N LEU A 62 1.77 7.51 -4.92
CA LEU A 62 2.10 8.90 -4.66
C LEU A 62 2.98 9.01 -3.41
N LEU A 63 3.97 9.89 -3.45
CA LEU A 63 4.83 10.20 -2.32
C LEU A 63 4.77 11.69 -1.97
N ALA A 64 4.65 11.98 -0.67
CA ALA A 64 4.83 13.31 -0.15
C ALA A 64 6.30 13.55 0.20
N GLY A 65 6.93 14.52 -0.48
CA GLY A 65 8.33 14.90 -0.22
C GLY A 65 8.52 15.80 0.99
N ASP A 66 7.50 16.59 1.37
CA ASP A 66 7.58 17.62 2.41
C ASP A 66 6.66 17.34 3.62
N LEU A 67 6.48 16.06 3.96
CA LEU A 67 5.56 15.65 5.02
C LEU A 67 5.94 16.25 6.38
N ARG A 68 5.05 17.08 6.93
CA ARG A 68 5.12 17.59 8.29
C ARG A 68 4.09 16.88 9.15
N VAL A 69 4.49 16.53 10.37
CA VAL A 69 3.62 15.87 11.35
C VAL A 69 3.59 16.72 12.61
N ASP A 70 2.40 17.20 12.98
CA ASP A 70 2.17 17.88 14.27
C ASP A 70 1.47 16.94 15.24
N TRP A 71 1.99 16.82 16.45
CA TRP A 71 1.45 15.93 17.48
C TRP A 71 0.50 16.70 18.41
N ALA A 72 -0.73 16.91 17.98
CA ALA A 72 -1.76 17.56 18.80
C ALA A 72 -2.42 16.56 19.77
N ALA A 73 -3.05 17.06 20.83
CA ALA A 73 -3.74 16.24 21.84
C ALA A 73 -4.85 15.34 21.24
N GLY A 74 -5.45 15.74 20.12
CA GLY A 74 -6.46 14.96 19.39
C GLY A 74 -5.89 13.93 18.40
N GLY A 75 -4.56 13.82 18.28
CA GLY A 75 -3.88 12.94 17.32
C GLY A 75 -2.95 13.70 16.36
N PRO A 76 -2.13 12.95 15.60
CA PRO A 76 -1.21 13.55 14.65
C PRO A 76 -1.95 14.21 13.47
N VAL A 77 -1.50 15.40 13.09
CA VAL A 77 -1.96 16.10 11.88
C VAL A 77 -0.84 16.04 10.84
N LEU A 78 -1.14 15.46 9.68
CA LEU A 78 -0.22 15.34 8.55
C LEU A 78 -0.47 16.49 7.58
N ARG A 79 0.58 17.25 7.26
CA ARG A 79 0.53 18.37 6.31
C ARG A 79 1.53 18.15 5.18
N PHE A 80 1.06 18.23 3.95
CA PHE A 80 1.85 18.13 2.72
C PHE A 80 1.09 18.81 1.59
N ARG A 81 1.80 19.19 0.53
CA ARG A 81 1.20 19.82 -0.65
C ARG A 81 0.76 18.78 -1.68
N LEU A 82 -0.47 18.90 -2.17
CA LEU A 82 -1.01 17.99 -3.18
C LEU A 82 -0.32 18.16 -4.55
N ASP A 83 0.06 19.39 -4.90
CA ASP A 83 0.72 19.71 -6.16
C ASP A 83 2.19 19.30 -6.21
N GLU A 84 2.80 19.09 -5.03
CA GLU A 84 4.19 18.63 -4.86
C GLU A 84 4.31 17.10 -4.70
N LEU A 85 3.19 16.36 -4.77
CA LEU A 85 3.24 14.91 -4.74
C LEU A 85 4.04 14.36 -5.93
N ALA A 86 5.01 13.50 -5.63
CA ALA A 86 5.71 12.71 -6.64
C ALA A 86 4.78 11.57 -7.07
N ILE A 87 4.36 11.59 -8.34
CA ILE A 87 3.42 10.63 -8.92
C ILE A 87 4.22 9.57 -9.66
N ASP A 88 4.05 8.33 -9.23
CA ASP A 88 4.61 7.14 -9.86
C ASP A 88 6.12 7.17 -10.11
N PRO A 89 6.97 7.44 -9.10
CA PRO A 89 8.40 7.39 -9.30
C PRO A 89 8.83 5.95 -9.65
N PRO A 90 9.59 5.72 -10.74
CA PRO A 90 9.88 4.39 -11.26
C PRO A 90 10.50 3.46 -10.21
N GLU A 91 11.47 3.96 -9.46
CA GLU A 91 12.18 3.22 -8.43
C GLU A 91 11.25 2.72 -7.32
N ILE A 92 10.19 3.47 -7.01
CA ILE A 92 9.20 3.07 -6.01
C ILE A 92 8.30 1.97 -6.58
N ARG A 93 7.84 2.13 -7.82
CA ARG A 93 6.95 1.18 -8.49
C ARG A 93 7.60 -0.18 -8.68
N GLU A 94 8.88 -0.21 -9.04
CA GLU A 94 9.67 -1.44 -9.17
C GLU A 94 9.67 -2.27 -7.87
N ARG A 95 9.68 -1.60 -6.70
CA ARG A 95 9.68 -2.25 -5.38
C ARG A 95 8.31 -2.73 -4.91
N LEU A 96 7.22 -2.26 -5.50
CA LEU A 96 5.85 -2.59 -5.09
C LEU A 96 5.32 -3.90 -5.71
N GLY A 97 6.09 -4.50 -6.62
CA GLY A 97 5.79 -5.80 -7.21
C GLY A 97 4.77 -5.76 -8.38
N PRO A 98 4.25 -6.93 -8.80
CA PRO A 98 3.55 -7.09 -10.08
C PRO A 98 2.34 -6.17 -10.27
N ALA A 99 1.65 -5.80 -9.20
CA ALA A 99 0.47 -4.93 -9.26
C ALA A 99 0.79 -3.50 -9.74
N PHE A 100 2.06 -3.07 -9.68
CA PHE A 100 2.54 -1.75 -10.09
C PHE A 100 3.58 -1.82 -11.22
N ALA A 101 3.82 -3.01 -11.79
CA ALA A 101 4.86 -3.25 -12.78
C ALA A 101 4.56 -2.64 -14.17
N SER A 102 3.33 -2.19 -14.43
CA SER A 102 3.02 -1.50 -15.68
C SER A 102 3.85 -0.21 -15.79
N VAL A 103 4.53 -0.06 -16.92
CA VAL A 103 5.20 1.18 -17.29
C VAL A 103 4.14 2.27 -17.48
N LEU A 104 4.35 3.41 -16.83
CA LEU A 104 3.48 4.57 -16.96
C LEU A 104 4.15 5.62 -17.84
N ASP A 105 3.39 6.13 -18.80
CA ASP A 105 3.80 7.28 -19.59
C ASP A 105 3.53 8.60 -18.85
N ASP A 106 4.01 9.70 -19.43
CA ASP A 106 3.82 11.04 -18.87
C ASP A 106 2.35 11.47 -18.88
N GLN A 107 1.54 10.94 -19.80
CA GLN A 107 0.12 11.28 -19.89
C GLN A 107 -0.67 10.71 -18.72
N ALA A 108 -0.39 9.48 -18.30
CA ALA A 108 -1.01 8.89 -17.12
C ALA A 108 -0.63 9.65 -15.84
N ARG A 109 0.65 10.04 -15.68
CA ARG A 109 1.10 10.89 -14.56
C ARG A 109 0.40 12.26 -14.57
N ALA A 110 0.34 12.91 -15.74
CA ALA A 110 -0.30 14.21 -15.90
C ALA A 110 -1.81 14.15 -15.65
N GLY A 111 -2.48 13.09 -16.09
CA GLY A 111 -3.90 12.85 -15.82
C GLY A 111 -4.19 12.71 -14.33
N THR A 112 -3.39 11.93 -13.61
CA THR A 112 -3.47 11.83 -12.14
C THR A 112 -3.27 13.20 -11.47
N ARG A 113 -2.26 13.97 -11.90
CA ARG A 113 -2.03 15.33 -11.38
C ARG A 113 -3.22 16.25 -11.63
N ALA A 114 -3.76 16.25 -12.84
CA ALA A 114 -4.91 17.09 -13.19
C ALA A 114 -6.15 16.73 -12.36
N ASN A 115 -6.35 15.45 -12.03
CA ASN A 115 -7.46 15.03 -11.18
C ASN A 115 -7.29 15.47 -9.72
N LEU A 116 -6.06 15.41 -9.18
CA LEU A 116 -5.78 15.91 -7.82
C LEU A 116 -6.09 17.40 -7.67
N MET A 117 -5.91 18.19 -8.72
CA MET A 117 -6.09 19.65 -8.69
C MET A 117 -7.52 20.12 -8.94
N LYS A 118 -8.44 19.21 -9.25
CA LYS A 118 -9.86 19.51 -9.47
C LYS A 118 -10.74 19.22 -8.24
N ALA A 119 -10.15 18.66 -7.19
CA ALA A 119 -10.84 18.20 -5.99
C ALA A 119 -11.20 19.35 -5.05
#